data_AF-A0A657PP05-F1
#
_entry.id   AF-A0A657PP05-F1
#
_cell.length_a   1.000
_cell.length_b   1.000
_cell.length_c   1.000
_cell.angle_alpha   90.00
_cell.angle_beta   90.00
_cell.angle_gamma   90.00
#
_symmetry.space_group_name_H-M   'P 1'
#
loop_
_entity.id
_entity.type
_entity.pdbx_description
1 polymer ?
#
loop_
_entity_poly.entity_id
_entity_poly.type
_entity_poly.pdbx_seq_one_letter_code
_entity_poly.pdbx_strand_id
1 'polypeptide(L)' 'APLCTSCNDCLAINPVMFVYNDNNQAVIADIAAGTYAQLVEAAEICPSRCIHPGKPLNPGEPNLDDLMQRAAAFN' A
#
# COMPACT_ATOMS: atom_id res chain seq x y z
N ALA A 1 -15.12 -6.08 10.64
CA ALA A 1 -15.51 -6.40 9.25
C ALA A 1 -14.30 -6.17 8.35
N PRO A 2 -14.18 -6.87 7.19
CA PRO A 2 -13.23 -6.49 6.15
C PRO A 2 -13.31 -4.99 5.90
N LEU A 3 -12.20 -4.25 6.03
CA LEU A 3 -12.19 -2.82 5.74
C LEU A 3 -12.19 -2.58 4.22
N CYS A 4 -11.52 -3.43 3.44
CA CYS A 4 -11.43 -3.32 1.98
C CYS A 4 -12.81 -3.36 1.29
N THR A 5 -13.05 -2.41 0.39
CA THR A 5 -14.28 -2.28 -0.43
C THR A 5 -14.10 -2.77 -1.87
N SER A 6 -12.94 -3.37 -2.19
CA SER A 6 -12.60 -3.87 -3.54
C SER A 6 -12.72 -2.81 -4.64
N CYS A 7 -12.35 -1.55 -4.34
CA CYS A 7 -12.46 -0.42 -5.28
C CYS A 7 -11.42 -0.44 -6.43
N ASN A 8 -10.41 -1.31 -6.37
CA ASN A 8 -9.29 -1.44 -7.33
C ASN A 8 -8.25 -0.32 -7.33
N ASP A 9 -8.38 0.71 -6.49
CA ASP A 9 -7.46 1.86 -6.50
C ASP A 9 -6.00 1.46 -6.25
N CYS A 10 -5.74 0.58 -5.29
CA CYS A 10 -4.38 0.08 -5.02
C CYS A 10 -3.85 -0.84 -6.14
N LEU A 11 -4.71 -1.64 -6.77
CA LEU A 11 -4.34 -2.46 -7.92
C LEU A 11 -3.98 -1.60 -9.14
N ALA A 12 -4.59 -0.42 -9.29
CA ALA A 12 -4.25 0.53 -10.34
C ALA A 12 -2.85 1.15 -10.15
N ILE A 13 -2.37 1.25 -8.91
CA ILE A 13 -0.99 1.69 -8.60
C ILE A 13 0.02 0.59 -8.96
N ASN A 14 -0.21 -0.64 -8.50
CA ASN A 14 0.68 -1.76 -8.76
C ASN A 14 -0.06 -3.11 -8.66
N PRO A 15 -0.46 -3.72 -9.78
CA PRO A 15 -1.23 -4.97 -9.79
C PRO A 15 -0.39 -6.22 -9.50
N VAL A 16 0.94 -6.08 -9.35
CA VAL A 16 1.82 -7.17 -8.92
C VAL A 16 1.99 -7.14 -7.39
N MET A 17 2.12 -5.93 -6.83
CA MET A 17 2.21 -5.74 -5.37
C MET A 17 0.88 -6.01 -4.69
N PHE A 18 -0.24 -5.53 -5.25
CA PHE A 18 -1.57 -5.69 -4.68
C PHE A 18 -2.40 -6.66 -5.51
N VAL A 19 -2.99 -7.65 -4.84
CA VAL A 19 -3.93 -8.60 -5.45
C VAL A 19 -5.13 -8.81 -4.53
N TYR A 20 -6.20 -9.40 -5.06
CA TYR A 20 -7.30 -9.86 -4.24
C TYR A 20 -7.07 -11.29 -3.76
N ASN A 21 -7.39 -11.54 -2.49
CA ASN A 21 -7.56 -12.89 -1.97
C ASN A 21 -8.96 -13.44 -2.28
N ASP A 22 -9.26 -14.68 -1.85
CA ASP A 22 -10.54 -15.36 -2.09
C ASP A 22 -11.76 -14.64 -1.49
N ASN A 23 -11.54 -13.73 -0.53
CA ASN A 23 -12.59 -12.90 0.09
C ASN A 23 -12.71 -11.51 -0.57
N ASN A 24 -12.11 -11.31 -1.76
CA ASN A 24 -12.02 -10.03 -2.46
C ASN A 24 -11.37 -8.90 -1.63
N GLN A 25 -10.51 -9.23 -0.67
CA GLN A 25 -9.74 -8.23 0.07
C GLN A 25 -8.41 -7.99 -0.61
N ALA A 26 -8.04 -6.74 -0.80
CA ALA A 26 -6.71 -6.39 -1.28
C ALA A 26 -5.67 -6.87 -0.24
N VAL A 27 -4.69 -7.61 -0.71
CA VAL A 27 -3.54 -8.10 0.07
C VAL A 27 -2.26 -7.74 -0.66
N ILE A 28 -1.16 -7.63 0.08
CA ILE A 28 0.17 -7.47 -0.50
C ILE A 28 0.65 -8.85 -0.95
N ALA A 29 0.68 -9.09 -2.26
CA ALA A 29 1.21 -10.32 -2.86
C ALA A 29 2.74 -10.33 -2.85
N ASP A 30 3.34 -9.24 -3.32
CA ASP A 30 4.78 -9.07 -3.36
C ASP A 30 5.17 -7.63 -3.03
N ILE A 31 5.65 -7.43 -1.80
CA ILE A 31 6.10 -6.13 -1.31
C ILE A 31 7.37 -5.64 -2.03
N ALA A 32 8.15 -6.53 -2.65
CA ALA A 32 9.34 -6.18 -3.43
C ALA A 32 9.01 -5.82 -4.89
N ALA A 33 7.77 -6.02 -5.35
CA ALA A 33 7.33 -5.71 -6.70
C ALA A 33 7.12 -4.21 -6.98
N GLY A 34 7.46 -3.34 -6.02
CA GLY A 34 7.38 -1.89 -6.19
C GLY A 34 8.09 -1.12 -5.10
N THR A 35 7.83 0.18 -5.04
CA THR A 35 8.54 1.11 -4.17
C THR A 35 7.76 1.39 -2.89
N TYR A 36 8.44 1.90 -1.86
CA TYR A 36 7.75 2.37 -0.65
C TYR A 36 6.79 3.52 -0.99
N ALA A 37 7.15 4.37 -1.95
CA ALA A 37 6.25 5.42 -2.45
C ALA A 37 4.91 4.88 -2.96
N GLN A 38 4.91 3.77 -3.70
CA GLN A 38 3.67 3.13 -4.18
C GLN A 38 2.82 2.57 -3.03
N LEU A 39 3.45 2.04 -1.98
CA LEU A 39 2.75 1.61 -0.76
C LEU A 39 2.08 2.77 -0.04
N VAL A 40 2.79 3.90 0.10
CA VAL A 40 2.27 5.10 0.74
C VAL A 40 1.13 5.72 -0.07
N GLU A 41 1.31 5.84 -1.39
CA GLU A 41 0.26 6.33 -2.29
C GLU A 41 -0.99 5.46 -2.21
N ALA A 42 -0.83 4.13 -2.19
CA ALA A 42 -1.95 3.20 -2.05
C ALA A 42 -2.70 3.38 -0.72
N ALA A 43 -1.98 3.61 0.38
CA ALA A 43 -2.59 3.91 1.67
C ALA A 43 -3.37 5.23 1.67
N GLU A 44 -2.84 6.27 1.03
CA GLU A 44 -3.46 7.58 0.94
C GLU A 44 -4.77 7.58 0.14
N ILE A 45 -4.80 6.86 -0.99
CA ILE A 45 -5.98 6.83 -1.85
C ILE A 45 -7.02 5.79 -1.43
N CYS A 46 -6.65 4.81 -0.58
CA CYS A 46 -7.55 3.75 -0.16
C CYS A 46 -8.78 4.32 0.60
N PRO A 47 -10.00 4.23 0.05
CA PRO A 47 -11.19 4.84 0.67
C PRO A 47 -11.48 4.27 2.07
N SER A 48 -11.14 3.01 2.27
CA SER A 48 -11.30 2.30 3.54
C SER A 48 -10.09 2.37 4.46
N ARG A 49 -8.98 2.99 4.03
CA ARG A 49 -7.72 3.10 4.77
C ARG A 49 -7.22 1.77 5.34
N CYS A 50 -7.32 0.69 4.56
CA CYS A 50 -6.95 -0.66 4.99
C CYS A 50 -5.53 -1.09 4.57
N ILE A 51 -4.76 -0.19 3.97
CA ILE A 51 -3.38 -0.43 3.55
C ILE A 51 -2.47 0.25 4.55
N HIS A 52 -1.57 -0.55 5.13
CA HIS A 52 -0.63 -0.13 6.16
C HIS A 52 0.80 -0.26 5.60
N PRO A 53 1.47 0.86 5.21
CA PRO A 53 2.78 0.81 4.56
C PRO A 53 3.89 0.21 5.44
N GLY A 54 3.78 0.36 6.76
CA GLY A 54 4.75 -0.17 7.72
C GLY A 54 6.10 0.52 7.61
N LYS A 55 7.15 -0.28 7.40
CA LYS A 55 8.53 0.19 7.24
C LYS A 55 8.99 -0.03 5.80
N PRO A 56 9.78 0.89 5.23
CA PRO A 56 10.36 0.71 3.91
C PRO A 56 11.33 -0.48 3.88
N LEU A 57 11.28 -1.26 2.80
CA LEU A 57 12.27 -2.31 2.55
C LEU A 57 13.61 -1.75 2.07
N ASN A 58 13.57 -0.66 1.29
CA ASN A 58 14.75 0.00 0.76
C ASN A 58 15.04 1.30 1.53
N PRO A 59 16.05 1.34 2.42
CA PRO A 59 16.41 2.56 3.16
C PRO A 59 17.07 3.64 2.29
N GLY A 60 17.43 3.33 1.04
CA GLY A 60 18.03 4.27 0.09
C GLY A 60 17.03 4.86 -0.91
N GLU A 61 15.73 4.70 -0.70
CA GLU A 61 14.71 5.22 -1.62
C GLU A 61 14.67 6.76 -1.60
N PRO A 62 14.50 7.44 -2.76
CA PRO A 62 14.36 8.88 -2.79
C PRO A 62 13.20 9.38 -1.91
N ASN A 63 13.42 10.49 -1.20
CA ASN A 63 12.41 11.14 -0.34
C ASN A 63 11.88 10.25 0.81
N LEU A 64 12.67 9.29 1.29
CA LEU A 64 12.23 8.33 2.30
C LEU A 64 11.66 8.96 3.57
N ASP A 65 12.27 10.04 4.08
CA ASP A 65 11.80 10.71 5.30
C ASP A 65 10.39 11.29 5.13
N ASP A 66 10.09 11.88 3.97
CA ASP A 66 8.75 12.40 3.63
C ASP A 66 7.73 11.27 3.53
N LEU A 67 8.09 10.20 2.81
CA LEU A 67 7.25 9.01 2.67
C LEU A 67 6.94 8.37 4.02
N MET A 68 7.92 8.29 4.93
CA MET A 68 7.72 7.76 6.27
C MET A 68 6.80 8.65 7.10
N GLN A 69 6.92 9.97 6.99
CA GLN A 69 6.03 10.91 7.68
C GLN A 69 4.58 10.78 7.20
N ARG A 70 4.36 10.62 5.89
CA ARG A 70 3.03 10.39 5.30
C ARG A 70 2.44 9.04 5.70
N ALA A 71 3.26 7.98 5.66
CA ALA A 71 2.88 6.63 6.07
C ALA A 71 2.42 6.54 7.53
N ALA A 72 2.96 7.39 8.41
CA ALA A 72 2.68 7.34 9.85
C ALA A 72 1.18 7.47 10.19
N ALA A 73 0.39 8.17 9.37
CA ALA A 73 -1.06 8.30 9.56
C ALA A 73 -1.84 7.01 9.26
N PHE A 74 -1.20 6.03 8.62
CA PHE A 74 -1.80 4.77 8.18
C PHE A 74 -1.16 3.55 8.86
N ASN A 75 -0.21 3.70 9.78
CA ASN A 75 0.46 2.59 10.47
C ASN A 75 -0.25 2.16 11.75
#